data_AF-A0A914YGT7-F1
#
_entry.id   AF-A0A914YGT7-F1
#
_cell.length_a   1.000
_cell.length_b   1.000
_cell.length_c   1.000
_cell.angle_alpha   90.00
_cell.angle_beta   90.00
_cell.angle_gamma   90.00
#
_symmetry.space_group_name_H-M   'P 1'
#
loop_
_entity.id
_entity.type
_entity.pdbx_description
1 polymer ?
#
loop_
_entity_poly.entity_id
_entity_poly.type
_entity_poly.pdbx_seq_one_letter_code
_entity_poly.pdbx_strand_id
1 'polypeptide(L)'
;MQFKISCMNRPNASDCIWMSKLKYYAYSAHDTTLAALLTTFGDEQRVIRGGLPHYTASVAIELWNLDGIGPAVKILFHSAFHHKYHVITDLTKGCPMTGDFCPLQMFLKRSKKFMPDDIQKDCLPKRKNSTKFQHNLWYHRKN
;
A
#
# COMPACT_ATOMS: atom_id res chain seq x y z
N MET A 1 3.64 -8.87 -7.65
CA MET A 1 3.83 -10.17 -6.95
C MET A 1 3.28 -11.35 -7.72
N GLN A 2 2.03 -11.35 -8.19
CA GLN A 2 1.47 -12.47 -8.98
C GLN A 2 2.32 -12.84 -10.21
N PHE A 3 2.80 -11.84 -10.95
CA PHE A 3 3.67 -12.07 -12.11
C PHE A 3 4.98 -12.80 -11.73
N LYS A 4 5.60 -12.44 -10.60
CA LYS A 4 6.78 -13.14 -10.06
C LYS A 4 6.48 -14.62 -9.81
N ILE A 5 5.37 -14.92 -9.14
CA ILE A 5 4.96 -16.29 -8.81
C ILE A 5 4.67 -17.09 -10.09
N SER A 6 3.93 -16.50 -11.02
CA SER A 6 3.70 -17.11 -12.34
C SER A 6 5.04 -17.47 -13.00
N CYS A 7 5.98 -16.52 -13.05
CA CYS A 7 7.28 -16.74 -13.67
C CYS A 7 8.19 -17.73 -12.94
N MET A 8 7.99 -17.98 -11.65
CA MET A 8 8.74 -19.03 -10.93
C MET A 8 8.40 -20.42 -11.46
N ASN A 9 7.18 -20.64 -11.95
CA ASN A 9 6.74 -21.93 -12.51
C ASN A 9 7.14 -22.12 -13.99
N ARG A 10 7.56 -21.05 -14.66
CA ARG A 10 7.92 -21.03 -16.09
C ARG A 10 9.14 -20.14 -16.34
N PRO A 11 10.30 -20.45 -15.72
CA PRO A 11 11.46 -19.55 -15.71
C PRO A 11 12.07 -19.30 -17.09
N ASN A 12 11.88 -20.22 -18.04
CA ASN A 12 12.43 -20.16 -19.39
C ASN A 12 11.49 -19.48 -20.41
N ALA A 13 10.27 -19.10 -20.01
CA ALA A 13 9.40 -18.34 -20.89
C ALA A 13 10.03 -16.96 -21.16
N SER A 14 9.97 -16.49 -22.40
CA SER A 14 10.67 -15.26 -22.84
C SER A 14 10.28 -14.02 -22.01
N ASP A 15 9.02 -13.93 -21.60
CA ASP A 15 8.48 -12.87 -20.74
C ASP A 15 8.94 -12.98 -19.26
N CYS A 16 9.45 -14.14 -18.85
CA CYS A 16 9.81 -14.46 -17.47
C CYS A 16 11.32 -14.49 -17.19
N ILE A 17 12.19 -14.40 -18.21
CA ILE A 17 13.64 -14.50 -18.04
C ILE A 17 14.16 -13.47 -17.02
N TRP A 18 13.69 -12.23 -17.11
CA TRP A 18 14.10 -11.15 -16.20
C TRP A 18 13.46 -11.31 -14.81
N MET A 19 12.16 -11.63 -14.77
CA MET A 19 11.39 -11.67 -13.53
C MET A 19 11.74 -12.88 -12.67
N SER A 20 12.04 -14.04 -13.26
CA SER A 20 12.37 -15.27 -12.54
C SER A 20 13.63 -15.12 -11.67
N LYS A 21 14.63 -14.37 -12.17
CA LYS A 21 15.90 -14.11 -11.47
C LYS A 21 15.84 -12.92 -10.49
N LEU A 22 14.91 -11.99 -10.69
CA LEU A 22 14.81 -10.77 -9.87
C LEU A 22 14.50 -11.10 -8.40
N LYS A 23 15.38 -10.73 -7.48
CA LYS A 23 15.20 -10.92 -6.02
C LYS A 23 14.73 -9.67 -5.30
N TYR A 24 15.13 -8.50 -5.80
CA TYR A 24 14.85 -7.21 -5.19
C TYR A 24 14.60 -6.16 -6.26
N TYR A 25 13.64 -5.28 -6.02
CA TYR A 25 13.31 -4.16 -6.90
C TYR A 25 12.93 -2.96 -6.03
N ALA A 26 13.55 -1.81 -6.30
CA ALA A 26 13.41 -0.62 -5.48
C ALA A 26 12.87 0.55 -6.30
N TYR A 27 11.98 1.32 -5.67
CA TYR A 27 11.53 2.62 -6.15
C TYR A 27 12.11 3.70 -5.24
N SER A 28 12.93 4.59 -5.80
CA SER A 28 13.32 5.82 -5.11
C SER A 28 12.24 6.87 -5.36
N ALA A 29 11.63 7.36 -4.29
CA ALA A 29 10.45 8.23 -4.39
C ALA A 29 10.41 9.27 -3.25
N HIS A 30 9.30 9.97 -3.12
CA HIS A 30 9.08 11.01 -2.12
C HIS A 30 8.31 10.49 -0.90
N ASP A 31 8.37 11.26 0.18
CA ASP A 31 7.55 11.11 1.39
C ASP A 31 6.06 10.94 1.08
N THR A 32 5.51 11.72 0.15
CA THR A 32 4.12 11.63 -0.33
C THR A 32 3.80 10.29 -0.97
N THR A 33 4.78 9.67 -1.66
CA THR A 33 4.60 8.33 -2.25
C THR A 33 4.49 7.28 -1.16
N LEU A 34 5.34 7.37 -0.13
CA LEU A 34 5.26 6.47 1.01
C LEU A 34 3.98 6.70 1.82
N ALA A 35 3.61 7.95 2.08
CA ALA A 35 2.39 8.29 2.79
C ALA A 35 1.17 7.70 2.08
N ALA A 36 1.04 7.95 0.76
CA ALA A 36 -0.04 7.40 -0.04
C ALA A 36 -0.08 5.87 -0.02
N LEU A 37 1.08 5.21 -0.17
CA LEU A 37 1.19 3.75 -0.11
C LEU A 37 0.75 3.20 1.26
N LEU A 38 1.25 3.79 2.36
CA LEU A 38 0.93 3.37 3.72
C LEU A 38 -0.56 3.61 4.06
N THR A 39 -1.17 4.68 3.53
CA THR A 39 -2.61 4.93 3.68
C THR A 39 -3.44 3.80 3.05
N THR A 40 -2.96 3.18 1.96
CA THR A 40 -3.65 2.00 1.38
C THR A 40 -3.62 0.79 2.32
N PHE A 41 -2.68 0.70 3.26
CA PHE A 41 -2.64 -0.36 4.28
C PHE A 41 -3.73 -0.20 5.35
N GLY A 42 -4.41 0.95 5.39
CA GLY A 42 -5.76 1.07 5.93
C GLY A 42 -5.86 1.59 7.36
N ASP A 43 -4.77 1.61 8.13
CA ASP A 43 -4.72 2.26 9.44
C ASP A 43 -3.70 3.40 9.45
N GLU A 44 -4.04 4.51 8.79
CA GLU A 44 -3.17 5.69 8.67
C GLU A 44 -2.70 6.20 10.04
N GLN A 45 -3.57 6.20 11.05
CA GLN A 45 -3.23 6.67 12.38
C GLN A 45 -2.24 5.74 13.08
N ARG A 46 -2.35 4.42 12.92
CA ARG A 46 -1.38 3.48 13.53
C ARG A 46 -0.10 3.35 12.72
N VAL A 47 -0.18 3.45 11.39
CA VAL A 47 0.94 3.23 10.48
C VAL A 47 1.79 4.50 10.31
N ILE A 48 1.16 5.66 10.10
CA ILE A 48 1.87 6.93 9.84
C ILE A 48 1.83 7.88 11.05
N ARG A 49 1.12 7.51 12.13
CA ARG A 49 1.04 8.27 13.40
C ARG A 49 0.71 9.75 13.22
N GLY A 50 -0.03 10.08 12.17
CA GLY A 50 -0.50 11.44 11.87
C GLY A 50 0.54 12.40 11.26
N GLY A 51 1.71 11.91 10.81
CA GLY A 51 2.74 12.73 10.16
C GLY A 51 3.16 12.20 8.79
N LEU A 52 3.93 12.98 8.03
CA LEU A 52 4.60 12.48 6.82
C LEU A 52 5.81 11.61 7.20
N PRO A 53 6.14 10.58 6.41
CA PRO A 53 7.36 9.80 6.61
C PRO A 53 8.60 10.68 6.66
N HIS A 54 9.51 10.43 7.61
CA HIS A 54 10.74 11.20 7.73
C HIS A 54 11.71 10.90 6.58
N TYR A 55 12.74 11.73 6.45
CA TYR A 55 13.83 11.48 5.51
C TYR A 55 14.41 10.07 5.70
N THR A 56 14.77 9.42 4.59
CA THR A 56 15.20 8.00 4.50
C THR A 56 14.14 6.95 4.86
N ALA A 57 12.90 7.32 5.16
CA ALA A 57 11.85 6.33 5.37
C ALA A 57 11.71 5.40 4.14
N SER A 58 11.40 4.14 4.40
CA SER A 58 11.25 3.10 3.38
C SER A 58 10.28 2.01 3.83
N VAL A 59 9.59 1.44 2.85
CA VAL A 59 8.68 0.30 3.04
C VAL A 59 9.24 -0.86 2.24
N ALA A 60 9.42 -2.01 2.88
CA ALA A 60 9.75 -3.26 2.21
C ALA A 60 8.52 -4.18 2.23
N ILE A 61 8.12 -4.65 1.05
CA ILE A 61 7.00 -5.59 0.89
C ILE A 61 7.59 -6.89 0.34
N GLU A 62 7.74 -7.87 1.22
CA GLU A 62 8.41 -9.13 0.93
C GLU A 62 7.40 -10.21 0.54
N LEU A 63 7.75 -11.00 -0.47
CA LEU A 63 6.99 -12.18 -0.86
C LEU A 63 7.72 -13.43 -0.34
N TRP A 64 7.03 -14.18 0.52
CA TRP A 64 7.49 -15.41 1.14
C TRP A 64 6.71 -16.61 0.63
N ASN A 65 7.32 -17.79 0.64
CA ASN A 65 6.61 -19.06 0.47
C ASN A 65 6.73 -19.83 1.79
N LEU A 66 5.63 -19.95 2.51
CA LEU A 66 5.59 -20.53 3.86
C LEU A 66 5.06 -21.96 3.80
N ASP A 67 5.63 -22.85 4.59
CA ASP A 67 5.16 -24.23 4.70
C ASP A 67 3.73 -24.26 5.26
N GLY A 68 2.85 -25.05 4.63
CA GLY A 68 1.44 -25.20 5.03
C GLY A 68 0.52 -24.02 4.70
N ILE A 69 1.05 -22.83 4.37
CA ILE A 69 0.27 -21.62 4.02
C ILE A 69 0.42 -21.27 2.53
N GLY A 70 1.61 -21.51 1.97
CA GLY A 70 1.97 -21.11 0.61
C GLY A 70 2.41 -19.63 0.54
N PRO A 71 2.20 -18.96 -0.61
CA PRO A 71 2.64 -17.58 -0.81
C PRO A 71 2.01 -16.60 0.19
N ALA A 72 2.86 -15.84 0.88
CA ALA A 72 2.47 -14.86 1.88
C ALA A 72 3.29 -13.56 1.74
N VAL A 73 2.74 -12.48 2.26
CA VAL A 73 3.31 -11.13 2.23
C VAL A 73 3.72 -10.73 3.65
N LYS A 74 4.94 -10.23 3.79
CA LYS A 74 5.43 -9.57 5.02
C LYS A 74 5.74 -8.12 4.70
N ILE A 75 5.24 -7.19 5.52
CA ILE A 75 5.38 -5.76 5.30
C ILE A 75 6.22 -5.19 6.43
N LEU A 76 7.32 -4.55 6.05
CA LEU A 76 8.26 -3.92 6.95
C LEU A 76 8.27 -2.42 6.71
N PHE A 77 8.33 -1.65 7.79
CA PHE A 77 8.47 -0.20 7.73
C PHE A 77 9.72 0.25 8.47
N HIS A 78 10.49 1.11 7.82
CA HIS A 78 11.60 1.85 8.40
C HIS A 78 11.23 3.33 8.31
N SER A 79 11.08 4.00 9.45
CA SER A 79 10.46 5.33 9.47
C SER A 79 11.44 6.49 9.44
N ALA A 80 12.74 6.28 9.71
CA ALA A 80 13.79 7.29 9.74
C ALA A 80 15.18 6.66 9.90
N PHE A 81 16.25 7.40 9.57
CA PHE A 81 17.65 6.96 9.54
C PHE A 81 18.12 6.17 10.78
N HIS A 82 17.68 6.55 11.99
CA HIS A 82 18.08 5.87 13.24
C HIS A 82 17.19 4.69 13.64
N HIS A 83 16.14 4.39 12.87
CA HIS A 83 15.16 3.36 13.20
C HIS A 83 15.49 2.06 12.46
N LYS A 84 15.09 0.93 13.02
CA LYS A 84 15.17 -0.37 12.33
C LYS A 84 13.86 -0.65 11.61
N TYR A 85 13.92 -1.54 10.61
CA TYR A 85 12.70 -2.11 10.05
C TYR A 85 11.91 -2.84 11.14
N HIS A 86 10.61 -2.59 11.19
CA HIS A 86 9.67 -3.30 12.04
C HIS A 86 8.48 -3.78 11.22
N VAL A 87 7.86 -4.87 11.66
CA VAL A 87 6.73 -5.49 10.95
C VAL A 87 5.47 -4.65 11.17
N ILE A 88 4.73 -4.40 10.09
CA ILE A 88 3.45 -3.69 10.10
C ILE A 88 2.34 -4.49 9.37
N THR A 89 2.57 -5.78 9.13
CA THR A 89 1.62 -6.66 8.45
C THR A 89 0.29 -6.76 9.20
N ASP A 90 0.33 -6.78 10.52
CA ASP A 90 -0.83 -6.82 11.43
C ASP A 90 -1.63 -5.50 11.42
N LEU A 91 -0.97 -4.37 11.14
CA LEU A 91 -1.62 -3.06 10.97
C LEU A 91 -2.34 -2.93 9.61
N THR A 92 -2.10 -3.87 8.70
CA THR A 92 -2.62 -3.85 7.35
C THR A 92 -4.04 -4.40 7.33
N LYS A 93 -5.06 -3.54 7.31
CA LYS A 93 -6.48 -3.95 7.35
C LYS A 93 -6.81 -5.03 6.31
N GLY A 94 -7.49 -6.08 6.73
CA GLY A 94 -7.81 -7.25 5.88
C GLY A 94 -6.72 -8.33 5.84
N CYS A 95 -5.59 -8.13 6.52
CA CYS A 95 -4.65 -9.20 6.87
C CYS A 95 -4.93 -9.73 8.30
N PRO A 96 -4.39 -10.90 8.68
CA PRO A 96 -4.51 -11.41 10.04
C PRO A 96 -4.03 -10.38 11.08
N MET A 97 -4.77 -10.24 12.18
CA MET A 97 -4.44 -9.29 13.25
C MET A 97 -3.26 -9.74 14.13
N THR A 98 -2.80 -10.97 13.95
CA THR A 98 -1.71 -11.57 14.71
C THR A 98 -0.73 -12.22 13.73
N GLY A 99 0.57 -12.00 13.98
CA GLY A 99 1.65 -12.59 13.22
C GLY A 99 2.22 -11.68 12.13
N ASP A 100 3.33 -12.13 11.56
CA ASP A 100 4.16 -11.31 10.66
C ASP A 100 3.72 -11.38 9.19
N PHE A 101 2.81 -12.29 8.85
CA PHE A 101 2.54 -12.69 7.47
C PHE A 101 1.06 -12.58 7.12
N CYS A 102 0.80 -12.16 5.90
CA CYS A 102 -0.53 -12.08 5.30
C CYS A 102 -0.60 -13.03 4.09
N PRO A 103 -1.49 -14.03 4.08
CA PRO A 103 -1.65 -14.89 2.91
C PRO A 103 -1.87 -14.05 1.64
N LEU A 104 -1.16 -14.38 0.55
CA LEU A 104 -1.13 -13.52 -0.64
C LEU A 104 -2.53 -13.24 -1.20
N GLN A 105 -3.41 -14.24 -1.21
CA GLN A 105 -4.79 -14.05 -1.70
C GLN A 105 -5.58 -13.06 -0.85
N MET A 106 -5.39 -13.07 0.48
CA MET A 106 -5.99 -12.06 1.36
C MET A 106 -5.44 -10.68 1.05
N PHE A 107 -4.10 -10.56 0.91
CA PHE A 107 -3.44 -9.30 0.57
C PHE A 107 -3.90 -8.73 -0.80
N LEU A 108 -4.11 -9.57 -1.81
CA LEU A 108 -4.62 -9.14 -3.11
C LEU A 108 -6.08 -8.69 -3.03
N LYS A 109 -6.92 -9.47 -2.33
CA LYS A 109 -8.36 -9.16 -2.16
C LYS A 109 -8.57 -7.82 -1.47
N ARG A 110 -7.84 -7.55 -0.38
CA ARG A 110 -7.89 -6.24 0.31
C ARG A 110 -7.35 -5.10 -0.54
N SER A 111 -6.32 -5.35 -1.36
CA SER A 111 -5.68 -4.31 -2.16
C SER A 111 -6.55 -3.86 -3.33
N LYS A 112 -7.42 -4.73 -3.83
CA LYS A 112 -8.29 -4.44 -4.99
C LYS A 112 -9.14 -3.17 -4.81
N LYS A 113 -9.58 -2.84 -3.59
CA LYS A 113 -10.36 -1.63 -3.32
C LYS A 113 -9.61 -0.32 -3.63
N PHE A 114 -8.28 -0.35 -3.59
CA PHE A 114 -7.43 0.82 -3.80
C PHE A 114 -6.86 0.89 -5.22
N MET A 115 -7.14 -0.10 -6.06
CA MET A 115 -6.70 -0.13 -7.45
C MET A 115 -7.75 0.55 -8.33
N PRO A 116 -7.39 1.56 -9.13
CA PRO A 116 -8.31 2.14 -10.09
C PRO A 116 -8.65 1.10 -11.18
N ASP A 117 -9.91 1.07 -11.60
CA ASP A 117 -10.32 0.25 -12.75
C ASP A 117 -9.94 0.96 -14.06
N ASP A 118 -10.13 2.28 -14.11
CA ASP A 118 -9.70 3.15 -15.19
C ASP A 118 -9.26 4.48 -14.59
N ILE A 119 -7.95 4.68 -14.48
CA ILE A 119 -7.39 5.87 -13.84
C ILE A 119 -7.81 7.17 -14.53
N GLN A 120 -8.05 7.16 -15.85
CA GLN A 120 -8.45 8.36 -16.58
C GLN A 120 -9.89 8.72 -16.25
N LYS A 121 -10.78 7.72 -16.26
CA LYS A 121 -12.19 7.89 -15.90
C LYS A 121 -12.37 8.24 -14.42
N ASP A 122 -11.63 7.57 -13.54
CA ASP A 122 -11.72 7.74 -12.09
C ASP A 122 -11.23 9.12 -11.64
N CYS A 123 -10.34 9.74 -12.40
CA CYS A 123 -9.86 11.11 -12.17
C CYS A 123 -10.78 12.20 -12.74
N LEU A 124 -11.80 11.87 -13.54
CA LEU A 124 -12.72 12.87 -14.07
C LEU A 124 -13.50 13.55 -12.93
N PRO A 125 -13.79 14.85 -13.05
CA PRO A 125 -14.64 15.54 -12.07
C PRO A 125 -16.00 14.83 -11.98
N LYS A 126 -16.36 14.39 -10.77
CA LYS A 126 -17.72 13.90 -10.54
C LYS A 126 -18.68 15.05 -10.82
N ARG A 127 -19.69 14.82 -11.67
CA ARG A 127 -20.75 15.80 -11.90
C ARG A 127 -21.34 16.19 -10.55
N LYS A 128 -21.21 17.47 -10.18
CA LYS A 128 -21.92 18.03 -9.04
C LYS A 128 -23.41 17.99 -9.40
N ASN A 129 -24.17 17.07 -8.82
CA ASN A 129 -25.59 17.35 -8.63
C ASN A 129 -25.62 18.57 -7.70
N SER A 130 -25.93 19.73 -8.27
CA SER A 130 -26.01 21.01 -7.57
C SER A 130 -27.18 20.99 -6.58
N THR A 131 -27.05 20.23 -5.50
CA THR A 131 -27.73 20.61 -4.27
C THR A 131 -27.03 21.89 -3.81
N LYS A 132 -27.73 23.02 -3.95
CA LYS A 132 -27.34 24.30 -3.39
C LYS A 132 -27.06 24.09 -1.90
N PHE A 133 -25.80 23.89 -1.51
CA PHE A 133 -25.38 24.18 -0.15
C PHE A 133 -25.49 25.69 0.01
N GLN A 134 -26.62 26.16 0.57
CA GLN A 134 -26.72 27.50 1.09
C GLN A 134 -25.71 27.61 2.23
N HIS A 135 -24.52 28.12 1.93
CA HIS A 135 -23.65 28.67 2.95
C HIS A 135 -24.34 29.90 3.53
N ASN A 136 -25.10 29.73 4.60
CA ASN A 136 -25.39 30.84 5.49
C ASN A 136 -24.07 31.23 6.17
N LEU A 137 -23.40 32.23 5.62
CA LEU A 137 -22.30 32.91 6.28
C LEU A 137 -22.82 33.54 7.58
N TRP A 138 -22.53 32.89 8.71
CA TRP A 138 -22.61 33.53 10.01
C TRP A 138 -21.47 34.54 10.12
N TYR A 139 -21.72 35.73 9.61
CA TYR A 139 -20.90 36.91 9.85
C TYR A 139 -21.16 37.35 11.30
N HIS A 140 -20.33 36.92 12.25
CA HIS A 140 -20.33 37.51 13.58
C HIS A 140 -19.88 38.98 13.45
N ARG A 141 -20.86 39.89 13.48
CA ARG A 141 -20.64 41.30 13.77
C ARG A 141 -20.14 41.44 15.20
N LYS A 142 -19.11 42.26 15.36
CA LYS A 142 -18.62 42.84 16.62
C LYS A 142 -19.79 43.36 17.47
N ASN A 143 -19.68 43.17 18.78
CA ASN A 143 -19.80 44.23 19.78
C ASN A 143 -18.66 44.05 20.76
#